data_AF-A0A5X6ESN6-F1
#
_entry.id   AF-A0A5X6ESN6-F1
#
_cell.length_a   1.000
_cell.length_b   1.000
_cell.length_c   1.000
_cell.angle_alpha   90.00
_cell.angle_beta   90.00
_cell.angle_gamma   90.00
#
_symmetry.space_group_name_H-M   'P 1'
#
loop_
_entity.id
_entity.type
_entity.pdbx_description
1 polymer ?
#
loop_
_entity_poly.entity_id
_entity_poly.type
_entity_poly.pdbx_seq_one_letter_code
_entity_poly.pdbx_strand_id
1 'polypeptide(L)'
;MIRISVRSVLLASAIAMSTTTTAFADSHWATATTTFPGSIRAGSREVPVKPGDKTAITIKNLPAGATVTILNGAEVLTPQPLTADGTGKLSIPLTVPAGAETGLHPLTVITQNPASVSQVMLKLSGIVPPKNTDAFRLQTAPVGERAYQSALSADGKLFVTSALGPKDGSRLLRLNAVTLAVEAEAVLPEDKKGEQTGVFGV
;
A
#
# COMPACT_ATOMS: atom_id res chain seq x y z
N MET A 1 43.58 58.18 -39.39
CA MET A 1 43.03 56.98 -40.08
C MET A 1 43.73 55.75 -39.50
N ILE A 2 43.05 54.98 -38.65
CA ILE A 2 43.63 53.83 -37.94
C ILE A 2 43.49 52.60 -38.84
N ARG A 3 44.61 52.04 -39.30
CA ARG A 3 44.63 50.79 -40.08
C ARG A 3 44.43 49.61 -39.12
N ILE A 4 43.20 49.12 -39.04
CA ILE A 4 42.88 47.89 -38.32
C ILE A 4 43.39 46.72 -39.17
N SER A 5 44.36 45.99 -38.64
CA SER A 5 44.94 44.81 -39.29
C SER A 5 43.95 43.65 -39.27
N VAL A 6 43.69 43.06 -40.45
CA VAL A 6 42.80 41.89 -40.62
C VAL A 6 43.25 40.70 -39.76
N ARG A 7 44.55 40.62 -39.41
CA ARG A 7 45.09 39.60 -38.49
C ARG A 7 44.60 39.76 -37.05
N SER A 8 44.34 41.00 -36.61
CA SER A 8 43.83 41.29 -35.26
C SER A 8 42.34 40.95 -35.12
N VAL A 9 41.58 40.96 -36.22
CA VAL A 9 40.16 40.58 -36.22
C VAL A 9 39.99 39.06 -36.17
N LEU A 10 40.83 38.30 -36.88
CA LEU A 10 40.77 36.83 -36.89
C LEU A 10 41.15 36.18 -35.56
N LEU A 11 42.07 36.79 -34.80
CA LEU A 11 42.48 36.27 -33.48
C LEU A 11 41.40 36.48 -32.41
N ALA A 12 40.58 37.54 -32.54
CA ALA A 12 39.46 37.80 -31.64
C ALA A 12 38.26 36.86 -31.89
N SER A 13 38.08 36.37 -33.12
CA SER A 13 37.00 35.43 -33.45
C SER A 13 37.24 34.01 -32.93
N ALA A 14 38.49 33.58 -32.77
CA ALA A 14 38.81 32.24 -32.26
C ALA A 14 38.53 32.08 -30.75
N ILE A 15 38.68 33.16 -29.97
CA ILE A 15 38.43 33.13 -28.51
C ILE A 15 36.93 33.18 -28.18
N ALA A 16 36.11 33.77 -29.06
CA ALA A 16 34.67 33.86 -28.88
C ALA A 16 33.91 32.54 -29.16
N MET A 17 34.54 31.56 -29.81
CA MET A 17 33.92 30.25 -30.10
C MET A 17 34.25 29.16 -29.05
N SER A 18 35.13 29.44 -28.08
CA SER A 18 35.54 28.46 -27.06
C SER A 18 34.68 28.45 -25.79
N THR A 19 33.63 29.26 -25.68
CA THR A 19 32.83 29.39 -24.44
C THR A 19 31.51 28.61 -24.43
N THR A 20 31.21 27.79 -25.44
CA THR A 20 30.12 26.81 -25.34
C THR A 20 30.63 25.52 -24.69
N THR A 21 31.18 25.63 -23.47
CA THR A 21 31.23 24.49 -22.57
C THR A 21 29.79 24.16 -22.23
N THR A 22 29.29 23.06 -22.80
CA THR A 22 28.09 22.40 -22.31
C THR A 22 28.31 22.14 -20.83
N ALA A 23 27.66 22.93 -19.97
CA ALA A 23 27.49 22.61 -18.57
C ALA A 23 26.67 21.32 -18.54
N PHE A 24 27.34 20.17 -18.56
CA PHE A 24 26.78 18.95 -18.04
C PHE A 24 26.48 19.28 -16.59
N ALA A 25 25.20 19.41 -16.24
CA ALA A 25 24.79 19.44 -14.86
C ALA A 25 25.42 18.21 -14.21
N ASP A 26 26.38 18.43 -13.31
CA ASP A 26 27.03 17.36 -12.58
C ASP A 26 25.91 16.51 -11.97
N SER A 27 25.82 15.26 -12.43
CA SER A 27 25.00 14.26 -11.77
C SER A 27 25.70 13.97 -10.45
N HIS A 28 25.41 14.82 -9.46
CA HIS A 28 25.91 14.62 -8.12
C HIS A 28 25.23 13.37 -7.56
N TRP A 29 25.97 12.26 -7.53
CA TRP A 29 25.59 11.07 -6.80
C TRP A 29 25.59 11.40 -5.31
N ALA A 30 24.45 11.89 -4.82
CA ALA A 30 24.27 12.18 -3.41
C ALA A 30 24.17 10.86 -2.64
N THR A 31 24.88 10.77 -1.51
CA THR A 31 24.69 9.67 -0.57
C THR A 31 23.24 9.66 -0.08
N ALA A 32 22.56 8.53 -0.28
CA ALA A 32 21.23 8.34 0.27
C ALA A 32 21.26 7.42 1.49
N THR A 33 20.25 7.55 2.35
CA THR A 33 20.04 6.62 3.45
C THR A 33 19.74 5.23 2.91
N THR A 34 20.33 4.19 3.50
CA THR A 34 20.04 2.79 3.15
C THR A 34 18.63 2.36 3.53
N THR A 35 17.95 3.15 4.37
CA THR A 35 16.58 2.91 4.81
C THR A 35 15.60 3.64 3.90
N PHE A 36 14.57 2.92 3.43
CA PHE A 36 13.45 3.52 2.72
C PHE A 36 12.72 4.52 3.64
N PRO A 37 12.44 5.75 3.19
CA PRO A 37 12.03 6.84 4.09
C PRO A 37 10.56 6.78 4.55
N GLY A 38 9.78 5.79 4.10
CA GLY A 38 8.36 5.69 4.39
C GLY A 38 7.86 4.27 4.67
N SER A 39 6.57 4.05 4.46
CA SER A 39 5.94 2.73 4.53
C SER A 39 5.26 2.40 3.21
N ILE A 40 5.44 1.16 2.76
CA ILE A 40 4.87 0.66 1.49
C ILE A 40 3.91 -0.47 1.81
N ARG A 41 2.78 -0.49 1.12
CA ARG A 41 1.86 -1.62 1.11
C ARG A 41 1.43 -1.91 -0.32
N ALA A 42 1.55 -3.16 -0.75
CA ALA A 42 0.92 -3.66 -1.96
C ALA A 42 -0.35 -4.44 -1.59
N GLY A 43 -1.49 -4.10 -2.19
CA GLY A 43 -2.73 -4.81 -1.95
C GLY A 43 -3.64 -4.20 -0.87
N SER A 44 -4.87 -4.73 -0.78
CA SER A 44 -5.88 -4.31 0.19
C SER A 44 -5.56 -4.77 1.63
N ARG A 45 -6.15 -4.10 2.62
CA ARG A 45 -6.12 -4.49 4.05
C ARG A 45 -7.20 -5.50 4.41
N GLU A 46 -8.32 -5.42 3.73
CA GLU A 46 -9.56 -6.10 4.14
C GLU A 46 -9.81 -7.34 3.29
N VAL A 47 -9.49 -7.26 1.99
CA VAL A 47 -9.82 -8.29 1.03
C VAL A 47 -8.53 -8.86 0.43
N PRO A 48 -8.38 -10.20 0.36
CA PRO A 48 -7.29 -10.80 -0.39
C PRO A 48 -7.34 -10.37 -1.86
N VAL A 49 -6.19 -10.00 -2.42
CA VAL A 49 -6.09 -9.67 -3.85
C VAL A 49 -5.99 -10.97 -4.64
N LYS A 50 -6.81 -11.14 -5.68
CA LYS A 50 -6.75 -12.29 -6.61
C LYS A 50 -6.23 -11.86 -7.99
N PRO A 51 -5.77 -12.81 -8.81
CA PRO A 51 -5.52 -12.56 -10.23
C PRO A 51 -6.73 -11.90 -10.91
N GLY A 52 -6.49 -10.90 -11.75
CA GLY A 52 -7.52 -10.12 -12.44
C GLY A 52 -8.10 -8.94 -11.63
N ASP A 53 -7.76 -8.79 -10.36
CA ASP A 53 -8.26 -7.68 -9.54
C ASP A 53 -7.64 -6.33 -9.91
N LYS A 54 -8.40 -5.28 -9.62
CA LYS A 54 -7.88 -3.92 -9.47
C LYS A 54 -7.57 -3.68 -8.00
N THR A 55 -6.33 -3.33 -7.72
CA THR A 55 -5.83 -2.99 -6.38
C THR A 55 -4.99 -1.72 -6.45
N ALA A 56 -4.30 -1.39 -5.36
CA ALA A 56 -3.34 -0.31 -5.32
C ALA A 56 -2.07 -0.67 -4.55
N ILE A 57 -1.01 0.08 -4.82
CA ILE A 57 0.17 0.18 -3.98
C ILE A 57 0.08 1.51 -3.26
N THR A 58 0.01 1.46 -1.93
CA THR A 58 -0.07 2.65 -1.09
C THR A 58 1.29 2.90 -0.45
N ILE A 59 1.78 4.13 -0.57
CA ILE A 59 2.98 4.59 0.11
C ILE A 59 2.61 5.76 1.01
N LYS A 60 3.20 5.81 2.20
CA LYS A 60 3.00 6.88 3.18
C LYS A 60 4.33 7.34 3.76
N ASN A 61 4.35 8.58 4.25
CA ASN A 61 5.49 9.22 4.90
C ASN A 61 6.70 9.38 3.96
N LEU A 62 6.45 9.58 2.67
CA LEU A 62 7.52 9.99 1.75
C LEU A 62 7.91 11.45 1.98
N PRO A 63 9.19 11.81 1.79
CA PRO A 63 9.60 13.20 1.73
C PRO A 63 8.85 13.97 0.64
N ALA A 64 8.56 15.25 0.89
CA ALA A 64 7.91 16.10 -0.10
C ALA A 64 8.75 16.21 -1.38
N GLY A 65 8.12 16.05 -2.55
CA GLY A 65 8.81 16.08 -3.84
C GLY A 65 9.55 14.79 -4.21
N ALA A 66 9.50 13.75 -3.36
CA ALA A 66 10.02 12.44 -3.72
C ALA A 66 9.20 11.86 -4.88
N THR A 67 9.88 11.30 -5.88
CA THR A 67 9.22 10.57 -6.98
C THR A 67 9.40 9.08 -6.81
N VAL A 68 8.46 8.30 -7.33
CA VAL A 68 8.38 6.85 -7.16
C VAL A 68 8.20 6.18 -8.51
N THR A 69 8.98 5.12 -8.75
CA THR A 69 8.79 4.19 -9.86
C THR A 69 8.61 2.79 -9.28
N ILE A 70 7.64 2.03 -9.81
CA ILE A 70 7.38 0.65 -9.38
C ILE A 70 7.72 -0.32 -10.50
N LEU A 71 8.37 -1.43 -10.13
CA LEU A 71 8.68 -2.52 -11.03
C LEU A 71 8.18 -3.86 -10.52
N ASN A 72 7.80 -4.74 -11.44
CA ASN A 72 7.63 -6.17 -11.23
C ASN A 72 8.71 -6.91 -12.03
N GLY A 73 9.75 -7.40 -11.36
CA GLY A 73 10.97 -7.82 -12.06
C GLY A 73 11.55 -6.66 -12.88
N ALA A 74 11.58 -6.80 -14.21
CA ALA A 74 12.03 -5.77 -15.15
C ALA A 74 10.87 -4.95 -15.76
N GLU A 75 9.61 -5.34 -15.53
CA GLU A 75 8.45 -4.63 -16.03
C GLU A 75 8.21 -3.37 -15.20
N VAL A 76 8.16 -2.20 -15.84
CA VAL A 76 7.82 -0.95 -15.17
C VAL A 76 6.29 -0.82 -15.09
N LEU A 77 5.76 -0.82 -13.86
CA LEU A 77 4.33 -0.73 -13.59
C LEU A 77 3.80 0.71 -13.58
N THR A 78 4.69 1.70 -13.49
CA THR A 78 4.36 3.14 -13.53
C THR A 78 4.93 3.77 -14.79
N PRO A 79 4.11 4.18 -15.78
CA PRO A 79 4.60 4.70 -17.06
C PRO A 79 5.56 5.89 -16.94
N GLN A 80 5.39 6.69 -15.88
CA GLN A 80 6.27 7.79 -15.51
C GLN A 80 6.45 7.79 -13.99
N PRO A 81 7.56 8.34 -13.46
CA PRO A 81 7.74 8.52 -12.03
C PRO A 81 6.62 9.36 -11.42
N LEU A 82 6.05 8.87 -10.32
CA LEU A 82 4.92 9.50 -9.64
C LEU A 82 5.41 10.27 -8.42
N THR A 83 5.03 11.55 -8.32
CA THR A 83 5.41 12.40 -7.19
C THR A 83 4.47 12.19 -6.01
N ALA A 84 5.04 12.04 -4.80
CA ALA A 84 4.26 12.02 -3.57
C ALA A 84 3.46 13.32 -3.38
N ASP A 85 2.26 13.21 -2.82
CA ASP A 85 1.45 14.39 -2.50
C ASP A 85 2.08 15.26 -1.39
N GLY A 86 1.49 16.43 -1.13
CA GLY A 86 1.97 17.34 -0.08
C GLY A 86 1.97 16.76 1.34
N THR A 87 1.35 15.59 1.56
CA THR A 87 1.35 14.85 2.83
C THR A 87 2.30 13.65 2.83
N GLY A 88 3.08 13.46 1.76
CA GLY A 88 3.98 12.32 1.61
C GLY A 88 3.25 11.01 1.32
N LYS A 89 2.04 11.06 0.79
CA LYS A 89 1.26 9.87 0.41
C LYS A 89 1.22 9.70 -1.10
N LEU A 90 1.11 8.44 -1.51
CA LEU A 90 0.92 8.07 -2.90
C LEU A 90 0.04 6.81 -2.95
N SER A 91 -0.94 6.80 -3.86
CA SER A 91 -1.76 5.62 -4.14
C SER A 91 -1.68 5.31 -5.63
N ILE A 92 -0.96 4.24 -5.95
CA ILE A 92 -0.65 3.84 -7.32
C ILE A 92 -1.64 2.74 -7.71
N PRO A 93 -2.54 2.96 -8.69
CA PRO A 93 -3.44 1.92 -9.14
C PRO A 93 -2.66 0.78 -9.80
N LEU A 94 -3.04 -0.45 -9.49
CA LEU A 94 -2.43 -1.67 -10.03
C LEU A 94 -3.52 -2.60 -10.55
N THR A 95 -3.43 -2.99 -11.81
CA THR A 95 -4.27 -4.05 -12.38
C THR A 95 -3.47 -5.34 -12.40
N VAL A 96 -3.93 -6.35 -11.67
CA VAL A 96 -3.28 -7.66 -11.63
C VAL A 96 -3.68 -8.46 -12.88
N PRO A 97 -2.73 -9.03 -13.63
CA PRO A 97 -3.06 -9.89 -14.76
C PRO A 97 -3.97 -11.06 -14.36
N ALA A 98 -4.98 -11.38 -15.17
CA ALA A 98 -5.92 -12.46 -14.88
C ALA A 98 -5.25 -13.85 -14.81
N GLY A 99 -4.15 -14.04 -15.56
CA GLY A 99 -3.35 -15.26 -15.56
C GLY A 99 -2.20 -15.27 -14.54
N ALA A 100 -2.12 -14.29 -13.63
CA ALA A 100 -1.06 -14.29 -12.62
C ALA A 100 -1.20 -15.48 -11.66
N GLU A 101 -0.08 -16.10 -11.30
CA GLU A 101 -0.09 -17.20 -10.33
C GLU A 101 -0.41 -16.72 -8.92
N THR A 102 -1.04 -17.56 -8.11
CA THR A 102 -1.19 -17.28 -6.68
C THR A 102 0.17 -17.40 -5.98
N GLY A 103 0.48 -16.51 -5.05
CA GLY A 103 1.76 -16.52 -4.35
C GLY A 103 2.22 -15.14 -3.91
N LEU A 104 3.49 -15.04 -3.52
CA LEU A 104 4.15 -13.77 -3.22
C LEU A 104 4.83 -13.25 -4.48
N HIS A 105 4.44 -12.06 -4.92
CA HIS A 105 5.01 -11.37 -6.08
C HIS A 105 5.85 -10.18 -5.58
N PRO A 106 7.19 -10.24 -5.66
CA PRO A 106 8.04 -9.15 -5.23
C PRO A 106 7.93 -7.97 -6.18
N LEU A 107 7.60 -6.80 -5.65
CA LEU A 107 7.61 -5.53 -6.38
C LEU A 107 8.76 -4.66 -5.86
N THR A 108 9.50 -4.07 -6.78
CA THR A 108 10.58 -3.13 -6.48
C THR A 108 10.04 -1.71 -6.52
N VAL A 109 10.30 -0.95 -5.46
CA VAL A 109 9.95 0.46 -5.34
C VAL A 109 11.25 1.25 -5.39
N ILE A 110 11.39 2.08 -6.42
CA ILE A 110 12.53 2.98 -6.59
C ILE A 110 12.04 4.39 -6.29
N THR A 111 12.76 5.11 -5.44
CA THR A 111 12.49 6.54 -5.20
C THR A 111 13.63 7.40 -5.69
N GLN A 112 13.32 8.64 -6.02
CA GLN A 112 14.29 9.71 -6.25
C GLN A 112 13.93 10.91 -5.36
N ASN A 113 14.95 11.67 -4.96
CA ASN A 113 14.84 12.83 -4.05
C ASN A 113 14.21 12.50 -2.68
N PRO A 114 14.85 11.63 -1.86
CA PRO A 114 16.16 11.00 -2.07
C PRO A 114 16.09 9.68 -2.85
N ALA A 115 17.23 9.30 -3.44
CA ALA A 115 17.36 8.02 -4.13
C ALA A 115 17.22 6.86 -3.14
N SER A 116 16.34 5.88 -3.38
CA SER A 116 16.23 4.70 -2.52
C SER A 116 15.63 3.53 -3.29
N VAL A 117 15.81 2.32 -2.76
CA VAL A 117 15.19 1.11 -3.28
C VAL A 117 14.62 0.30 -2.14
N SER A 118 13.42 -0.23 -2.32
CA SER A 118 12.75 -1.11 -1.38
C SER A 118 11.99 -2.20 -2.11
N GLN A 119 11.69 -3.29 -1.43
CA GLN A 119 10.87 -4.38 -1.94
C GLN A 119 9.61 -4.51 -1.11
N VAL A 120 8.48 -4.69 -1.79
CA VAL A 120 7.20 -5.02 -1.15
C VAL A 120 6.61 -6.26 -1.82
N MET A 121 6.06 -7.17 -1.00
CA MET A 121 5.41 -8.38 -1.52
C MET A 121 3.94 -8.10 -1.80
N LEU A 122 3.51 -8.24 -3.04
CA LEU A 122 2.10 -8.37 -3.39
C LEU A 122 1.69 -9.83 -3.23
N LYS A 123 0.84 -10.11 -2.24
CA LYS A 123 0.30 -11.46 -2.04
C LYS A 123 -0.96 -11.65 -2.90
N LEU A 124 -0.87 -12.51 -3.91
CA LEU A 124 -2.02 -12.99 -4.67
C LEU A 124 -2.54 -14.27 -4.05
N SER A 125 -3.81 -14.28 -3.67
CA SER A 125 -4.45 -15.40 -2.99
C SER A 125 -5.47 -16.07 -3.90
N GLY A 126 -5.53 -17.40 -3.85
CA GLY A 126 -6.64 -18.13 -4.44
C GLY A 126 -7.92 -17.92 -3.64
N ILE A 127 -9.06 -17.89 -4.32
CA ILE A 127 -10.36 -17.99 -3.65
C ILE A 127 -10.58 -19.47 -3.32
N VAL A 128 -10.80 -19.78 -2.05
CA VAL A 128 -11.27 -21.10 -1.63
C VAL A 128 -12.80 -21.05 -1.63
N PRO A 129 -13.48 -21.65 -2.62
CA PRO A 129 -14.93 -21.69 -2.60
C PRO A 129 -15.42 -22.57 -1.45
N PRO A 130 -16.61 -22.27 -0.88
CA PRO A 130 -17.26 -23.20 0.03
C PRO A 130 -17.52 -24.53 -0.69
N LYS A 131 -17.33 -25.65 0.03
CA LYS A 131 -17.57 -27.00 -0.49
C LYS A 131 -18.94 -27.51 -0.05
N ASN A 132 -19.53 -28.40 -0.85
CA ASN A 132 -20.81 -29.06 -0.56
C ASN A 132 -21.97 -28.08 -0.29
N THR A 133 -21.97 -26.92 -0.96
CA THR A 133 -22.99 -25.89 -0.76
C THR A 133 -24.40 -26.38 -1.05
N ASP A 134 -24.57 -27.36 -1.93
CA ASP A 134 -25.89 -27.92 -2.28
C ASP A 134 -26.52 -28.70 -1.12
N ALA A 135 -25.73 -29.11 -0.12
CA ALA A 135 -26.21 -29.79 1.08
C ALA A 135 -26.64 -28.82 2.19
N PHE A 136 -26.36 -27.51 2.07
CA PHE A 136 -26.58 -26.54 3.14
C PHE A 136 -27.18 -25.23 2.62
N ARG A 137 -28.12 -24.65 3.37
CA ARG A 137 -28.51 -23.27 3.15
C ARG A 137 -27.44 -22.34 3.74
N LEU A 138 -26.62 -21.71 2.90
CA LEU A 138 -25.68 -20.69 3.34
C LEU A 138 -26.39 -19.37 3.62
N GLN A 139 -26.04 -18.76 4.76
CA GLN A 139 -26.48 -17.43 5.15
C GLN A 139 -25.27 -16.63 5.62
N THR A 140 -25.29 -15.33 5.39
CA THR A 140 -24.24 -14.42 5.81
C THR A 140 -24.88 -13.17 6.39
N ALA A 141 -24.38 -12.75 7.55
CA ALA A 141 -24.81 -11.52 8.21
C ALA A 141 -23.57 -10.74 8.68
N PRO A 142 -23.60 -9.40 8.65
CA PRO A 142 -22.53 -8.60 9.21
C PRO A 142 -22.51 -8.73 10.74
N VAL A 143 -21.34 -8.99 11.30
CA VAL A 143 -21.10 -9.19 12.75
C VAL A 143 -20.11 -8.17 13.32
N GLY A 144 -19.95 -7.04 12.62
CA GLY A 144 -18.87 -6.08 12.87
C GLY A 144 -17.61 -6.39 12.09
N GLU A 145 -16.61 -5.51 12.20
CA GLU A 145 -15.33 -5.68 11.53
C GLU A 145 -14.44 -6.66 12.29
N ARG A 146 -13.73 -7.51 11.53
CA ARG A 146 -12.70 -8.43 12.07
C ARG A 146 -13.24 -9.38 13.15
N ALA A 147 -14.34 -10.08 12.85
CA ALA A 147 -14.78 -11.20 13.67
C ALA A 147 -13.64 -12.23 13.80
N TYR A 148 -13.31 -12.62 15.03
CA TYR A 148 -12.18 -13.50 15.31
C TYR A 148 -12.56 -14.76 16.07
N GLN A 149 -13.75 -14.82 16.66
CA GLN A 149 -14.24 -16.02 17.31
C GLN A 149 -15.76 -16.11 17.22
N SER A 150 -16.24 -17.34 17.17
CA SER A 150 -17.66 -17.66 17.24
C SER A 150 -17.87 -18.93 18.06
N ALA A 151 -18.96 -19.00 18.82
CA ALA A 151 -19.35 -20.16 19.62
C ALA A 151 -20.85 -20.38 19.58
N LEU A 152 -21.28 -21.65 19.56
CA LEU A 152 -22.68 -22.03 19.68
C LEU A 152 -22.94 -22.50 21.11
N SER A 153 -23.91 -21.91 21.80
CA SER A 153 -24.32 -22.37 23.12
C SER A 153 -25.17 -23.63 23.05
N ALA A 154 -25.29 -24.34 24.19
CA ALA A 154 -26.10 -25.54 24.31
C ALA A 154 -27.59 -25.30 24.01
N ASP A 155 -28.10 -24.09 24.26
CA ASP A 155 -29.47 -23.65 23.95
C ASP A 155 -29.62 -23.09 22.52
N GLY A 156 -28.60 -23.21 21.67
CA GLY A 156 -28.68 -22.90 20.23
C GLY A 156 -28.54 -21.42 19.89
N LYS A 157 -27.85 -20.63 20.72
CA LYS A 157 -27.52 -19.22 20.43
C LYS A 157 -26.11 -19.12 19.87
N LEU A 158 -25.93 -18.29 18.85
CA LEU A 158 -24.64 -18.04 18.24
C LEU A 158 -24.02 -16.79 18.87
N PHE A 159 -22.82 -16.90 19.39
CA PHE A 159 -22.05 -15.77 19.90
C PHE A 159 -20.89 -15.48 18.98
N VAL A 160 -20.64 -14.20 18.70
CA VAL A 160 -19.54 -13.75 17.84
C VAL A 160 -18.81 -12.60 18.51
N THR A 161 -17.48 -12.69 18.57
CA THR A 161 -16.62 -11.59 19.01
C THR A 161 -15.91 -10.94 17.83
N SER A 162 -15.85 -9.61 17.84
CA SER A 162 -15.21 -8.80 16.80
C SER A 162 -14.46 -7.62 17.43
N ALA A 163 -13.38 -7.13 16.79
CA ALA A 163 -12.59 -6.03 17.32
C ALA A 163 -11.83 -5.27 16.22
N LEU A 164 -11.96 -3.95 16.21
CA LEU A 164 -11.35 -3.09 15.21
C LEU A 164 -9.92 -2.62 15.59
N GLY A 165 -9.52 -2.83 16.84
CA GLY A 165 -8.18 -2.55 17.34
C GLY A 165 -8.21 -1.96 18.75
N PRO A 166 -7.08 -1.46 19.28
CA PRO A 166 -6.98 -1.00 20.66
C PRO A 166 -7.89 0.19 21.02
N LYS A 167 -8.33 0.96 20.01
CA LYS A 167 -9.08 2.22 20.22
C LYS A 167 -10.58 2.12 19.96
N ASP A 168 -10.97 1.20 19.09
CA ASP A 168 -12.35 1.08 18.60
C ASP A 168 -13.12 -0.05 19.32
N GLY A 169 -12.51 -0.63 20.35
CA GLY A 169 -13.16 -1.56 21.26
C GLY A 169 -13.37 -2.96 20.68
N SER A 170 -13.71 -3.87 21.58
CA SER A 170 -14.20 -5.21 21.25
C SER A 170 -15.73 -5.22 21.31
N ARG A 171 -16.34 -6.18 20.63
CA ARG A 171 -17.79 -6.38 20.63
C ARG A 171 -18.09 -7.85 20.85
N LEU A 172 -19.15 -8.15 21.59
CA LEU A 172 -19.71 -9.49 21.75
C LEU A 172 -21.19 -9.45 21.36
N LEU A 173 -21.49 -10.05 20.22
CA LEU A 173 -22.85 -10.16 19.69
C LEU A 173 -23.42 -11.53 20.02
N ARG A 174 -24.70 -11.56 20.40
CA ARG A 174 -25.53 -12.77 20.42
C ARG A 174 -26.48 -12.72 19.24
N LEU A 175 -26.51 -13.78 18.45
CA LEU A 175 -27.30 -13.94 17.25
C LEU A 175 -28.19 -15.16 17.37
N ASN A 176 -29.31 -15.10 16.65
CA ASN A 176 -30.10 -16.27 16.34
C ASN A 176 -29.30 -17.20 15.42
N ALA A 177 -29.07 -18.45 15.82
CA ALA A 177 -28.23 -19.36 15.04
C ALA A 177 -28.82 -19.77 13.68
N VAL A 178 -30.14 -19.65 13.49
CA VAL A 178 -30.83 -20.04 12.24
C VAL A 178 -30.93 -18.87 11.27
N THR A 179 -31.27 -17.68 11.76
CA THR A 179 -31.53 -16.49 10.93
C THR A 179 -30.35 -15.53 10.86
N LEU A 180 -29.36 -15.69 11.74
CA LEU A 180 -28.25 -14.75 11.94
C LEU A 180 -28.72 -13.33 12.30
N ALA A 181 -29.96 -13.16 12.78
CA ALA A 181 -30.40 -11.88 13.31
C ALA A 181 -29.69 -11.58 14.63
N VAL A 182 -29.19 -10.36 14.79
CA VAL A 182 -28.62 -9.90 16.07
C VAL A 182 -29.74 -9.81 17.10
N GLU A 183 -29.61 -10.57 18.18
CA GLU A 183 -30.57 -10.62 19.28
C GLU A 183 -30.15 -9.75 20.46
N ALA A 184 -28.83 -9.59 20.68
CA ALA A 184 -28.28 -8.74 21.71
C ALA A 184 -26.80 -8.38 21.43
N GLU A 185 -26.34 -7.31 22.07
CA GLU A 185 -24.94 -6.94 22.17
C GLU A 185 -24.59 -6.73 23.64
N ALA A 186 -23.46 -7.28 24.09
CA ALA A 186 -23.04 -7.15 25.48
C ALA A 186 -22.49 -5.76 25.75
N VAL A 187 -22.80 -5.21 26.93
CA VAL A 187 -22.09 -4.04 27.48
C VAL A 187 -20.81 -4.56 28.12
N LEU A 188 -19.67 -4.15 27.58
CA LEU A 188 -18.36 -4.60 28.05
C LEU A 188 -17.85 -3.69 29.18
N PRO A 189 -17.23 -4.25 30.23
CA PRO A 189 -16.68 -3.45 31.32
C PRO A 189 -15.43 -2.70 30.88
N GLU A 190 -15.19 -1.55 31.51
CA GLU A 190 -13.94 -0.80 31.40
C GLU A 190 -12.95 -1.28 32.47
N ASP A 191 -11.67 -1.17 32.15
CA ASP A 191 -10.58 -1.39 33.09
C ASP A 191 -10.39 -0.18 34.03
N LYS A 192 -9.39 -0.25 34.91
CA LYS A 192 -9.11 0.82 35.89
C LYS A 192 -8.71 2.15 35.26
N LYS A 193 -8.39 2.18 33.96
CA LYS A 193 -8.01 3.37 33.20
C LYS A 193 -9.17 3.93 32.37
N GLY A 194 -10.36 3.31 32.45
CA GLY A 194 -11.50 3.66 31.61
C GLY A 194 -11.38 3.12 30.18
N GLU A 195 -10.48 2.16 29.93
CA GLU A 195 -10.33 1.53 28.62
C GLU A 195 -11.20 0.27 28.57
N GLN A 196 -11.94 0.06 27.47
CA GLN A 196 -12.79 -1.11 27.34
C GLN A 196 -11.95 -2.40 27.35
N THR A 197 -12.37 -3.38 28.16
CA THR A 197 -11.70 -4.69 28.21
C THR A 197 -11.91 -5.49 26.93
N GLY A 198 -10.86 -6.19 26.49
CA GLY A 198 -10.94 -7.12 25.37
C GLY A 198 -11.77 -8.36 25.74
N VAL A 199 -12.65 -8.78 24.84
CA VAL A 199 -13.44 -10.01 25.02
C VAL A 199 -12.84 -11.16 24.23
N PHE A 200 -12.95 -12.38 24.76
CA PHE A 200 -12.65 -13.61 24.04
C PHE A 200 -13.86 -14.53 24.21
N GLY A 201 -14.23 -15.26 23.16
CA GLY A 201 -15.22 -16.32 23.32
C GLY A 201 -14.60 -17.43 24.19
N VAL A 202 -15.43 -18.14 24.94
CA VAL A 202 -15.05 -19.38 25.64
C VAL A 202 -15.61 -20.55 24.86
#